data_AF-D9W735-F1
#
_entry.id   AF-D9W735-F1
#
_cell.length_a   1.000
_cell.length_b   1.000
_cell.length_c   1.000
_cell.angle_alpha   90.00
_cell.angle_beta   90.00
_cell.angle_gamma   90.00
#
_symmetry.space_group_name_H-M   'P 1'
#
loop_
_entity.id
_entity.type
_entity.pdbx_description
1 polymer ?
#
loop_
_entity_poly.entity_id
_entity_poly.type
_entity_poly.pdbx_seq_one_letter_code
_entity_poly.pdbx_strand_id
1 'polypeptide(L)'
;MDATPTPFSALLRAASHEQHTQVAGSAFMGDLLGGRLGVDAYRQYTEQLWFVYRALETTPGHLAEDPVAGPFIRLDLARTEELERDLTHLGGPHWRSGLEPLPATAEYADRVAECVRDWPAGLVAHHYTRYMGDLSGGQIVRGMAEKTWGFDRKGDGVRFYVFESIPNPASFKRDYRALLDALPVDDLEKQRMVDECKHAYALNTAILGNLSRRFPLSA
;
A
#
# COMPACT_ATOMS: atom_id res chain seq x y z
N MET A 1 18.45 -32.49 -14.84
CA MET A 1 18.74 -31.41 -13.87
C MET A 1 17.41 -30.77 -13.59
N ASP A 2 16.74 -31.20 -12.53
CA ASP A 2 15.49 -30.56 -12.12
C ASP A 2 15.83 -29.14 -11.71
N ALA A 3 15.32 -28.17 -12.48
CA ALA A 3 15.41 -26.78 -12.12
C ALA A 3 14.68 -26.62 -10.79
N THR A 4 15.37 -26.07 -9.77
CA THR A 4 14.71 -25.68 -8.52
C THR A 4 13.50 -24.82 -8.89
N PRO A 5 12.28 -25.16 -8.43
CA PRO A 5 11.10 -24.37 -8.71
C PRO A 5 11.35 -22.91 -8.32
N THR A 6 10.95 -21.97 -9.20
CA THR A 6 11.11 -20.54 -8.91
C THR A 6 10.30 -20.22 -7.65
N PRO A 7 10.91 -19.61 -6.61
CA PRO A 7 10.19 -19.26 -5.39
C PRO A 7 8.98 -18.35 -5.68
N PHE A 8 7.87 -18.55 -4.97
CA PHE A 8 6.64 -17.80 -5.25
C PHE A 8 6.82 -16.29 -5.07
N SER A 9 7.62 -15.87 -4.10
CA SER A 9 7.99 -14.47 -3.89
C SER A 9 8.74 -13.86 -5.09
N ALA A 10 9.57 -14.65 -5.78
CA ALA A 10 10.28 -14.24 -6.98
C ALA A 10 9.31 -14.13 -8.17
N LEU A 11 8.37 -15.06 -8.31
CA LEU A 11 7.31 -15.00 -9.31
C LEU A 11 6.44 -13.75 -9.14
N LEU A 12 5.95 -13.48 -7.92
CA LEU A 12 5.17 -12.29 -7.60
C LEU A 12 5.92 -11.00 -7.96
N ARG A 13 7.19 -10.90 -7.54
CA ARG A 13 8.03 -9.74 -7.84
C ARG A 13 8.19 -9.52 -9.34
N ALA A 14 8.46 -10.58 -10.09
CA ALA A 14 8.64 -10.49 -11.54
C ALA A 14 7.33 -10.09 -12.24
N ALA A 15 6.23 -10.74 -11.88
CA ALA A 15 4.92 -10.54 -12.51
C ALA A 15 4.31 -9.16 -12.23
N SER A 16 4.73 -8.49 -11.14
CA SER A 16 4.22 -7.18 -10.74
C SER A 16 5.21 -6.03 -10.97
N HIS A 17 6.36 -6.29 -11.59
CA HIS A 17 7.45 -5.32 -11.71
C HIS A 17 7.08 -4.13 -12.60
N GLU A 18 6.42 -4.41 -13.73
CA GLU A 18 5.99 -3.38 -14.67
C GLU A 18 4.97 -2.45 -14.01
N GLN A 19 3.96 -3.01 -13.34
CA GLN A 19 2.91 -2.25 -12.67
C GLN A 19 3.46 -1.41 -11.51
N HIS A 20 4.42 -1.93 -10.74
CA HIS A 20 5.14 -1.15 -9.73
C HIS A 20 5.81 0.08 -10.35
N THR A 21 6.46 -0.11 -11.50
CA THR A 21 7.16 0.98 -12.22
C THR A 21 6.17 2.02 -12.74
N GLN A 22 5.02 1.59 -13.26
CA GLN A 22 3.96 2.48 -13.73
C GLN A 22 3.36 3.34 -12.59
N VAL A 23 3.08 2.75 -11.42
CA VAL A 23 2.58 3.49 -10.25
C VAL A 23 3.59 4.53 -9.78
N ALA A 24 4.86 4.13 -9.63
CA ALA A 24 5.93 5.03 -9.21
C ALA A 24 6.19 6.17 -10.22
N GLY A 25 5.99 5.91 -11.52
CA GLY A 25 6.15 6.88 -12.60
C GLY A 25 4.86 7.60 -13.01
N SER A 26 3.77 7.46 -12.26
CA SER A 26 2.50 8.10 -12.60
C SER A 26 2.61 9.64 -12.60
N ALA A 27 1.85 10.29 -13.48
CA ALA A 27 1.87 11.76 -13.60
C ALA A 27 1.56 12.45 -12.26
N PHE A 28 0.55 11.96 -11.52
CA PHE A 28 0.23 12.50 -10.19
C PHE A 28 1.43 12.44 -9.23
N MET A 29 2.09 11.28 -9.12
CA MET A 29 3.25 11.14 -8.23
C MET A 29 4.43 11.99 -8.70
N GLY A 30 4.67 12.07 -10.01
CA GLY A 30 5.71 12.92 -10.59
C GLY A 30 5.47 14.41 -10.27
N ASP A 31 4.25 14.89 -10.44
CA ASP A 31 3.88 16.28 -10.18
C ASP A 31 3.86 16.60 -8.69
N LEU A 32 3.36 15.68 -7.86
CA LEU A 32 3.32 15.82 -6.41
C LEU A 32 4.74 15.86 -5.81
N LEU A 33 5.56 14.87 -6.13
CA LEU A 33 6.93 14.78 -5.62
C LEU A 33 7.85 15.82 -6.29
N GLY A 34 7.52 16.28 -7.49
CA GLY A 34 8.20 17.39 -8.17
C GLY A 34 7.85 18.77 -7.59
N GLY A 35 6.96 18.86 -6.59
CA GLY A 35 6.53 20.13 -5.99
C GLY A 35 5.64 20.98 -6.90
N ARG A 36 5.09 20.39 -7.97
CA ARG A 36 4.14 21.05 -8.88
C ARG A 36 2.72 21.05 -8.34
N LEU A 37 2.43 20.16 -7.38
CA LEU A 37 1.18 20.15 -6.62
C LEU A 37 1.43 20.60 -5.17
N GLY A 38 0.41 21.23 -4.58
CA GLY A 38 0.46 21.72 -3.20
C GLY A 38 0.19 20.64 -2.14
N VAL A 39 0.33 21.02 -0.87
CA VAL A 39 0.11 20.14 0.29
C VAL A 39 -1.32 19.58 0.34
N ASP A 40 -2.31 20.27 -0.23
CA ASP A 40 -3.68 19.78 -0.33
C ASP A 40 -3.82 18.53 -1.21
N ALA A 41 -3.00 18.42 -2.27
CA ALA A 41 -2.96 17.22 -3.11
C ALA A 41 -2.31 16.05 -2.36
N TYR A 42 -1.26 16.33 -1.58
CA TYR A 42 -0.64 15.35 -0.70
C TYR A 42 -1.62 14.85 0.36
N ARG A 43 -2.34 15.77 1.02
CA ARG A 43 -3.39 15.46 1.98
C ARG A 43 -4.47 14.57 1.36
N GLN A 44 -5.03 14.94 0.22
CA GLN A 44 -6.07 14.12 -0.42
C GLN A 44 -5.55 12.74 -0.83
N TYR A 45 -4.29 12.62 -1.25
CA TYR A 45 -3.68 11.31 -1.49
C TYR A 45 -3.59 10.49 -0.20
N THR A 46 -3.11 11.08 0.89
CA THR A 46 -3.05 10.43 2.23
C THR A 46 -4.44 10.02 2.73
N GLU A 47 -5.46 10.84 2.47
CA GLU A 47 -6.87 10.52 2.75
C GLU A 47 -7.34 9.27 1.98
N GLN A 48 -6.97 9.14 0.70
CA GLN A 48 -7.31 7.95 -0.08
C GLN A 48 -6.58 6.70 0.42
N LEU A 49 -5.32 6.83 0.83
CA LEU A 49 -4.60 5.73 1.46
C LEU A 49 -5.30 5.26 2.75
N TRP A 50 -5.79 6.18 3.59
CA TRP A 50 -6.49 5.82 4.82
C TRP A 50 -7.66 4.86 4.59
N PHE A 51 -8.48 5.06 3.55
CA PHE A 51 -9.56 4.12 3.22
C PHE A 51 -9.04 2.72 2.85
N VAL A 52 -7.99 2.64 2.04
CA VAL A 52 -7.39 1.37 1.60
C VAL A 52 -6.77 0.62 2.78
N TYR A 53 -5.98 1.30 3.62
CA TYR A 53 -5.37 0.66 4.80
C TYR A 53 -6.39 0.29 5.84
N ARG A 54 -7.46 1.08 6.02
CA ARG A 54 -8.56 0.66 6.89
C ARG A 54 -9.23 -0.62 6.41
N ALA A 55 -9.50 -0.76 5.12
CA ALA A 55 -10.03 -2.02 4.59
C ALA A 55 -9.05 -3.18 4.80
N LEU A 56 -7.75 -2.95 4.58
CA LEU A 56 -6.69 -3.94 4.73
C LEU A 56 -6.47 -4.38 6.18
N GLU A 57 -6.59 -3.46 7.14
CA GLU A 57 -6.28 -3.68 8.55
C GLU A 57 -7.51 -3.98 9.40
N THR A 58 -8.73 -3.78 8.88
CA THR A 58 -9.98 -4.26 9.52
C THR A 58 -10.14 -5.76 9.25
N THR A 59 -9.18 -6.54 9.75
CA THR A 59 -9.14 -7.99 9.57
C THR A 59 -9.82 -8.67 10.77
N PRO A 60 -10.89 -9.47 10.55
CA PRO A 60 -11.55 -10.21 11.62
C PRO A 60 -10.60 -11.17 12.35
N GLY A 61 -10.83 -11.39 13.64
CA GLY A 61 -9.96 -12.23 14.48
C GLY A 61 -9.73 -13.64 13.94
N HIS A 62 -10.68 -14.22 13.19
CA HIS A 62 -10.52 -15.56 12.62
C HIS A 62 -9.40 -15.63 11.57
N LEU A 63 -9.10 -14.54 10.87
CA LEU A 63 -8.01 -14.53 9.88
C LEU A 63 -6.63 -14.51 10.53
N ALA A 64 -6.51 -14.10 11.80
CA ALA A 64 -5.24 -14.17 12.52
C ALA A 64 -4.80 -15.63 12.75
N GLU A 65 -5.76 -16.56 12.81
CA GLU A 65 -5.50 -18.01 12.94
C GLU A 65 -5.53 -18.75 11.60
N ASP A 66 -5.83 -18.05 10.50
CA ASP A 66 -5.87 -18.64 9.16
C ASP A 66 -4.44 -19.04 8.69
N PRO A 67 -4.23 -20.27 8.17
CA PRO A 67 -2.90 -20.75 7.81
C PRO A 67 -2.27 -20.02 6.61
N VAL A 68 -3.06 -19.30 5.82
CA VAL A 68 -2.61 -18.53 4.65
C VAL A 68 -2.39 -17.07 5.03
N ALA A 69 -3.39 -16.40 5.62
CA ALA A 69 -3.34 -14.97 5.91
C ALA A 69 -2.71 -14.64 7.28
N GLY A 70 -2.90 -15.50 8.28
CA GLY A 70 -2.43 -15.31 9.67
C GLY A 70 -0.96 -14.88 9.79
N PRO A 71 -0.01 -15.56 9.12
CA PRO A 71 1.41 -15.21 9.18
C PRO A 71 1.74 -13.79 8.68
N PHE A 72 0.86 -13.18 7.87
CA PHE A 72 1.06 -11.85 7.30
C PHE A 72 0.42 -10.73 8.12
N ILE A 73 -0.57 -11.05 8.96
CA ILE A 73 -1.24 -10.07 9.82
C ILE A 73 -0.31 -9.68 10.97
N ARG A 74 0.44 -8.59 10.78
CA ARG A 74 1.45 -8.13 11.73
C ARG A 74 1.22 -6.68 12.14
N LEU A 75 1.11 -6.44 13.44
CA LEU A 75 0.90 -5.10 14.01
C LEU A 75 2.07 -4.14 13.73
N ASP A 76 3.29 -4.66 13.55
CA ASP A 76 4.46 -3.84 13.22
C ASP A 76 4.43 -3.21 11.82
N LEU A 77 3.51 -3.68 10.97
CA LEU A 77 3.22 -3.09 9.66
C LEU A 77 2.07 -2.10 9.69
N ALA A 78 1.13 -2.20 10.63
CA ALA A 78 -0.12 -1.43 10.63
C ALA A 78 0.14 0.08 10.45
N ARG A 79 -0.61 0.71 9.55
CA ARG A 79 -0.45 2.09 9.06
C ARG A 79 -1.66 2.96 9.34
N THR A 80 -2.85 2.41 9.63
CA THR A 80 -4.06 3.23 9.84
C THR A 80 -3.82 4.29 10.90
N GLU A 81 -3.30 3.93 12.08
CA GLU A 81 -3.06 4.90 13.16
C GLU A 81 -2.05 6.00 12.75
N GLU A 82 -1.01 5.64 12.01
CA GLU A 82 -0.02 6.61 11.53
C GLU A 82 -0.61 7.54 10.45
N LEU A 83 -1.47 7.02 9.57
CA LEU A 83 -2.24 7.82 8.61
C LEU A 83 -3.17 8.79 9.34
N GLU A 84 -3.81 8.38 10.42
CA GLU A 84 -4.70 9.26 11.20
C GLU A 84 -3.95 10.39 11.90
N ARG A 85 -2.73 10.13 12.39
CA ARG A 85 -1.84 11.16 12.93
C ARG A 85 -1.40 12.13 11.84
N ASP A 86 -0.97 11.61 10.69
CA ASP A 86 -0.58 12.44 9.55
C ASP A 86 -1.75 13.31 9.06
N LEU A 87 -2.95 12.76 8.96
CA LEU A 87 -4.13 13.50 8.53
C LEU A 87 -4.59 14.54 9.55
N THR A 88 -4.39 14.28 10.84
CA THR A 88 -4.61 15.28 11.89
C THR A 88 -3.64 16.46 11.74
N HIS A 89 -2.38 16.21 11.40
CA HIS A 89 -1.40 17.25 11.12
C HIS A 89 -1.74 18.03 9.84
N LEU A 90 -2.09 17.33 8.76
CA LEU A 90 -2.36 17.92 7.45
C LEU A 90 -3.69 18.68 7.38
N GLY A 91 -4.71 18.23 8.12
CA GLY A 91 -6.08 18.72 8.01
C GLY A 91 -6.72 19.21 9.31
N GLY A 92 -5.98 19.18 10.42
CA GLY A 92 -6.48 19.53 11.75
C GLY A 92 -7.34 18.41 12.39
N PRO A 93 -7.85 18.64 13.62
CA PRO A 93 -8.59 17.63 14.39
C PRO A 93 -9.90 17.16 13.72
N HIS A 94 -10.42 17.95 12.77
CA HIS A 94 -11.65 17.65 12.03
C HIS A 94 -11.39 17.13 10.62
N TRP A 95 -10.21 16.58 10.33
CA TRP A 95 -9.86 16.08 8.99
C TRP A 95 -10.85 15.04 8.43
N ARG A 96 -11.57 14.32 9.29
CA ARG A 96 -12.62 13.37 8.88
C ARG A 96 -13.91 14.02 8.40
N SER A 97 -14.14 15.30 8.70
CA SER A 97 -15.37 15.99 8.35
C SER A 97 -15.45 16.18 6.83
N GLY A 98 -16.46 15.55 6.20
CA GLY A 98 -16.63 15.60 4.74
C GLY A 98 -15.61 14.75 3.97
N LEU A 99 -14.90 13.85 4.64
CA LEU A 99 -14.00 12.90 4.03
C LEU A 99 -14.79 11.85 3.24
N GLU A 100 -14.53 11.76 1.94
CA GLU A 100 -15.18 10.80 1.04
C GLU A 100 -14.13 10.06 0.21
N PRO A 101 -14.30 8.74 -0.02
CA PRO A 101 -13.45 8.02 -0.94
C PRO A 101 -13.75 8.47 -2.37
N LEU A 102 -12.70 8.67 -3.18
CA LEU A 102 -12.87 8.79 -4.63
C LEU A 102 -13.44 7.47 -5.19
N PRO A 103 -14.10 7.48 -6.37
CA PRO A 103 -14.70 6.26 -6.93
C PRO A 103 -13.74 5.07 -7.00
N ALA A 104 -12.50 5.27 -7.47
CA ALA A 104 -11.50 4.20 -7.49
C ALA A 104 -11.01 3.78 -6.10
N THR A 105 -11.04 4.69 -5.12
CA THR A 105 -10.69 4.37 -3.72
C THR A 105 -11.75 3.50 -3.09
N ALA A 106 -13.03 3.80 -3.34
CA ALA A 106 -14.15 2.98 -2.88
C ALA A 106 -14.08 1.57 -3.49
N GLU A 107 -13.87 1.48 -4.81
CA GLU A 107 -13.69 0.20 -5.51
C GLU A 107 -12.53 -0.62 -4.92
N TYR A 108 -11.41 0.03 -4.62
CA TYR A 108 -10.27 -0.66 -4.01
C TYR A 108 -10.59 -1.14 -2.58
N ALA A 109 -11.14 -0.27 -1.74
CA ALA A 109 -11.52 -0.65 -0.38
C ALA A 109 -12.53 -1.82 -0.37
N ASP A 110 -13.51 -1.80 -1.27
CA ASP A 110 -14.51 -2.86 -1.43
C ASP A 110 -13.88 -4.18 -1.87
N ARG A 111 -12.94 -4.15 -2.83
CA ARG A 111 -12.22 -5.34 -3.26
C ARG A 111 -11.38 -5.96 -2.14
N VAL A 112 -10.71 -5.13 -1.34
CA VAL A 112 -9.96 -5.62 -0.17
C VAL A 112 -10.93 -6.24 0.83
N ALA A 113 -12.07 -5.60 1.10
CA ALA A 113 -13.08 -6.13 2.02
C ALA A 113 -13.70 -7.45 1.53
N GLU A 114 -13.84 -7.65 0.22
CA GLU A 114 -14.22 -8.94 -0.37
C GLU A 114 -13.18 -10.03 -0.09
N CYS A 115 -11.90 -9.75 -0.33
CA CYS A 115 -10.82 -10.69 -0.02
C CYS A 115 -10.76 -11.04 1.48
N VAL A 116 -10.97 -10.05 2.36
CA VAL A 116 -11.04 -10.26 3.81
C VAL A 116 -12.17 -11.22 4.20
N ARG A 117 -13.31 -11.19 3.50
CA ARG A 117 -14.44 -12.08 3.82
C ARG A 117 -14.28 -13.48 3.23
N ASP A 118 -13.85 -13.54 1.97
CA ASP A 118 -14.11 -14.71 1.13
C ASP A 118 -12.80 -15.33 0.58
N TRP A 119 -11.66 -14.63 0.69
CA TRP A 119 -10.42 -15.07 0.05
C TRP A 119 -9.12 -14.65 0.76
N PRO A 120 -8.68 -15.40 1.79
CA PRO A 120 -7.46 -15.11 2.56
C PRO A 120 -6.19 -14.96 1.70
N ALA A 121 -6.00 -15.79 0.68
CA ALA A 121 -4.87 -15.67 -0.24
C ALA A 121 -4.92 -14.37 -1.05
N GLY A 122 -6.11 -13.91 -1.45
CA GLY A 122 -6.31 -12.60 -2.08
C GLY A 122 -5.96 -11.44 -1.15
N LEU A 123 -6.25 -11.56 0.15
CA LEU A 123 -5.84 -10.57 1.15
C LEU A 123 -4.30 -10.47 1.21
N VAL A 124 -3.59 -11.59 1.20
CA VAL A 124 -2.12 -11.62 1.17
C VAL A 124 -1.57 -10.93 -0.09
N ALA A 125 -2.25 -11.04 -1.24
CA ALA A 125 -1.87 -10.36 -2.47
C ALA A 125 -1.94 -8.82 -2.33
N HIS A 126 -2.99 -8.28 -1.73
CA HIS A 126 -3.12 -6.85 -1.42
C HIS A 126 -2.10 -6.38 -0.39
N HIS A 127 -1.93 -7.17 0.67
CA HIS A 127 -0.96 -6.93 1.74
C HIS A 127 0.47 -6.85 1.18
N TYR A 128 0.86 -7.79 0.32
CA TYR A 128 2.15 -7.79 -0.36
C TYR A 128 2.33 -6.52 -1.19
N THR A 129 1.36 -6.18 -2.05
CA THR A 129 1.44 -5.03 -2.96
C THR A 129 1.63 -3.71 -2.21
N ARG A 130 0.87 -3.50 -1.13
CA ARG A 130 0.95 -2.27 -0.33
C ARG A 130 2.22 -2.22 0.51
N TYR A 131 2.39 -3.13 1.46
CA TYR A 131 3.47 -3.03 2.46
C TYR A 131 4.87 -3.20 1.86
N MET A 132 5.06 -4.08 0.88
CA MET A 132 6.39 -4.22 0.25
C MET A 132 6.73 -3.00 -0.60
N GLY A 133 5.73 -2.34 -1.17
CA GLY A 133 5.85 -1.04 -1.83
C GLY A 133 6.30 0.04 -0.86
N ASP A 134 5.61 0.18 0.28
CA ASP A 134 5.94 1.21 1.29
C ASP A 134 7.34 1.02 1.88
N LEU A 135 7.73 -0.22 2.19
CA LEU A 135 9.06 -0.58 2.71
C LEU A 135 10.18 -0.46 1.67
N SER A 136 9.87 -0.19 0.40
CA SER A 136 10.85 -0.07 -0.67
C SER A 136 10.91 1.36 -1.23
N GLY A 137 9.78 1.93 -1.64
CA GLY A 137 9.68 3.26 -2.22
C GLY A 137 9.26 4.36 -1.24
N GLY A 138 8.65 4.01 -0.10
CA GLY A 138 8.10 4.99 0.84
C GLY A 138 9.12 5.97 1.41
N GLN A 139 10.40 5.58 1.49
CA GLN A 139 11.47 6.46 1.97
C GLN A 139 11.76 7.63 1.01
N ILE A 140 11.56 7.41 -0.30
CA ILE A 140 11.71 8.46 -1.32
C ILE A 140 10.56 9.45 -1.18
N VAL A 141 9.33 8.94 -1.08
CA VAL A 141 8.13 9.77 -0.88
C VAL A 141 8.25 10.59 0.40
N ARG A 142 8.64 9.96 1.52
CA ARG A 142 8.90 10.64 2.79
C ARG A 142 9.91 11.77 2.65
N GLY A 143 11.10 11.46 2.14
CA GLY A 143 12.19 12.44 2.04
C GLY A 143 11.84 13.62 1.14
N MET A 144 11.04 13.39 0.10
CA MET A 144 10.54 14.47 -0.74
C MET A 144 9.46 15.30 -0.03
N ALA A 145 8.51 14.68 0.66
CA ALA A 145 7.49 15.39 1.42
C ALA A 145 8.09 16.27 2.53
N GLU A 146 9.05 15.73 3.29
CA GLU A 146 9.84 16.46 4.29
C GLU A 146 10.51 17.70 3.67
N LYS A 147 11.12 17.55 2.50
CA LYS A 147 11.80 18.65 1.80
C LYS A 147 10.83 19.68 1.20
N THR A 148 9.77 19.23 0.54
CA THR A 148 8.87 20.08 -0.25
C THR A 148 7.97 20.93 0.65
N TRP A 149 7.49 20.38 1.76
CA TRP A 149 6.55 21.07 2.67
C TRP A 149 7.14 21.39 4.05
N GLY A 150 8.42 21.08 4.29
CA GLY A 150 9.11 21.43 5.52
C GLY A 150 8.67 20.62 6.74
N PHE A 151 8.16 19.40 6.54
CA PHE A 151 7.77 18.53 7.65
C PHE A 151 8.98 18.08 8.46
N ASP A 152 8.76 17.87 9.76
CA ASP A 152 9.76 17.32 10.65
C ASP A 152 10.20 15.94 10.16
N ARG A 153 11.50 15.67 10.28
CA ARG A 153 12.09 14.40 9.83
C ARG A 153 11.46 13.23 10.60
N LYS A 154 10.84 12.31 9.87
CA LYS A 154 10.07 11.17 10.42
C LYS A 154 8.94 11.59 11.38
N GLY A 155 8.50 12.85 11.30
CA GLY A 155 7.46 13.40 12.14
C GLY A 155 6.06 13.31 11.53
N ASP A 156 5.15 14.07 12.10
CA ASP A 156 3.76 14.19 11.65
C ASP A 156 3.70 14.70 10.19
N GLY A 157 2.74 14.17 9.43
CA GLY A 157 2.58 14.42 8.00
C GLY A 157 3.29 13.37 7.14
N VAL A 158 4.22 12.59 7.70
CA VAL A 158 4.95 11.54 6.96
C VAL A 158 5.13 10.24 7.74
N ARG A 159 4.47 10.07 8.90
CA ARG A 159 4.58 8.88 9.77
C ARG A 159 4.15 7.60 9.09
N PHE A 160 3.22 7.68 8.14
CA PHE A 160 2.84 6.54 7.29
C PHE A 160 4.05 5.80 6.71
N TYR A 161 5.10 6.54 6.33
CA TYR A 161 6.33 6.01 5.74
C TYR A 161 7.41 5.62 6.78
N VAL A 162 7.10 5.67 8.08
CA VAL A 162 8.02 5.40 9.18
C VAL A 162 7.61 4.13 9.92
N PHE A 163 8.37 3.05 9.71
CA PHE A 163 8.14 1.76 10.37
C PHE A 163 9.07 1.61 11.58
N GLU A 164 8.75 2.26 12.70
CA GLU A 164 9.61 2.27 13.90
C GLU A 164 9.83 0.87 14.48
N SER A 165 8.82 0.01 14.43
CA SER A 165 8.88 -1.39 14.87
C SER A 165 9.70 -2.30 13.94
N ILE A 166 10.14 -1.80 12.77
CA ILE A 166 10.92 -2.54 11.79
C ILE A 166 12.31 -1.88 11.61
N PRO A 167 13.26 -2.13 12.54
CA PRO A 167 14.58 -1.49 12.50
C PRO A 167 15.44 -1.96 11.33
N ASN A 168 15.17 -3.16 10.78
CA ASN A 168 15.90 -3.71 9.63
C ASN A 168 14.92 -4.10 8.50
N PRO A 169 14.56 -3.15 7.61
CA PRO A 169 13.67 -3.40 6.49
C PRO A 169 14.16 -4.48 5.52
N ALA A 170 15.48 -4.67 5.38
CA ALA A 170 16.04 -5.69 4.51
C ALA A 170 15.80 -7.10 5.08
N SER A 171 16.03 -7.28 6.38
CA SER A 171 15.71 -8.53 7.08
C SER A 171 14.22 -8.82 7.01
N PHE A 172 13.38 -7.84 7.36
CA PHE A 172 11.92 -7.99 7.32
C PHE A 172 11.42 -8.44 5.95
N LYS A 173 11.89 -7.79 4.86
CA LYS A 173 11.50 -8.17 3.49
C LYS A 173 11.98 -9.56 3.10
N ARG A 174 13.09 -10.06 3.65
CA ARG A 174 13.54 -11.44 3.41
C ARG A 174 12.62 -12.42 4.14
N ASP A 175 12.28 -12.14 5.39
CA ASP A 175 11.43 -13.01 6.20
C ASP A 175 9.99 -13.04 5.65
N TYR A 176 9.47 -11.90 5.18
CA TYR A 176 8.18 -11.82 4.47
C TYR A 176 8.17 -12.69 3.19
N ARG A 177 9.26 -12.68 2.41
CA ARG A 177 9.36 -13.52 1.20
C ARG A 177 9.41 -15.00 1.54
N ALA A 178 10.10 -15.37 2.62
CA ALA A 178 10.11 -16.75 3.09
C ALA A 178 8.69 -17.24 3.48
N LEU A 179 7.85 -16.37 4.05
CA LEU A 179 6.44 -16.70 4.29
C LEU A 179 5.67 -16.94 2.99
N LEU A 180 5.85 -16.08 1.97
CA LEU A 180 5.25 -16.29 0.65
C LEU A 180 5.70 -17.62 0.02
N ASP A 181 6.99 -17.92 0.11
CA ASP A 181 7.57 -19.14 -0.46
C ASP A 181 7.08 -20.43 0.24
N ALA A 182 6.64 -20.31 1.50
CA ALA A 182 6.12 -21.40 2.32
C ALA A 182 4.58 -21.50 2.37
N LEU A 183 3.86 -20.69 1.58
CA LEU A 183 2.40 -20.66 1.59
C LEU A 183 1.80 -22.05 1.29
N PRO A 184 0.83 -22.53 2.10
CA PRO A 184 0.20 -23.84 1.93
C PRO A 184 -0.90 -23.82 0.87
N VAL A 185 -0.58 -23.34 -0.34
CA VAL A 185 -1.52 -23.23 -1.47
C VAL A 185 -0.96 -23.86 -2.74
N ASP A 186 -1.84 -24.35 -3.61
CA ASP A 186 -1.44 -24.97 -4.87
C ASP A 186 -1.03 -23.93 -5.92
N ASP A 187 -0.54 -24.40 -7.07
CA ASP A 187 -0.03 -23.52 -8.12
C ASP A 187 -1.15 -22.74 -8.83
N LEU A 188 -2.39 -23.24 -8.84
CA LEU A 188 -3.54 -22.53 -9.37
C LEU A 188 -3.87 -21.32 -8.48
N GLU A 189 -3.83 -21.51 -7.17
CA GLU A 189 -4.05 -20.46 -6.19
C GLU A 189 -2.94 -19.40 -6.23
N LYS A 190 -1.67 -19.83 -6.39
CA LYS A 190 -0.55 -18.89 -6.62
C LYS A 190 -0.76 -18.05 -7.87
N GLN A 191 -1.27 -18.64 -8.96
CA GLN A 191 -1.58 -17.90 -10.18
C GLN A 191 -2.70 -16.88 -9.94
N ARG A 192 -3.76 -17.25 -9.23
CA ARG A 192 -4.83 -16.33 -8.83
C ARG A 192 -4.30 -15.17 -7.99
N MET A 193 -3.41 -15.45 -7.04
CA MET A 193 -2.76 -14.41 -6.23
C MET A 193 -1.89 -13.47 -7.06
N VAL A 194 -1.16 -13.98 -8.06
CA VAL A 194 -0.37 -13.15 -8.99
C VAL A 194 -1.28 -12.18 -9.75
N ASP A 195 -2.41 -12.66 -10.24
CA ASP A 195 -3.36 -11.82 -10.97
C ASP A 195 -4.06 -10.82 -10.04
N GLU A 196 -4.33 -11.19 -8.79
CA GLU A 196 -4.83 -10.27 -7.77
C GLU A 196 -3.81 -9.19 -7.41
N CYS A 197 -2.52 -9.51 -7.34
CA CYS A 197 -1.48 -8.49 -7.18
C CYS A 197 -1.50 -7.48 -8.34
N LYS A 198 -1.63 -7.94 -9.58
CA LYS A 198 -1.76 -7.03 -10.75
C LYS A 198 -3.02 -6.18 -10.64
N HIS A 199 -4.13 -6.76 -10.19
CA HIS A 199 -5.38 -6.04 -9.97
C HIS A 199 -5.23 -4.97 -8.87
N ALA A 200 -4.55 -5.29 -7.76
CA ALA A 200 -4.21 -4.33 -6.71
C ALA A 200 -3.43 -3.13 -7.27
N TYR A 201 -2.44 -3.35 -8.14
CA TYR A 201 -1.73 -2.25 -8.81
C TYR A 201 -2.62 -1.44 -9.77
N ALA A 202 -3.54 -2.09 -10.48
CA ALA A 202 -4.49 -1.41 -11.36
C ALA A 202 -5.42 -0.49 -10.55
N LEU A 203 -5.91 -0.96 -9.40
CA LEU A 203 -6.71 -0.17 -8.46
C LEU A 203 -5.91 1.02 -7.89
N ASN A 204 -4.65 0.82 -7.51
CA ASN A 204 -3.76 1.92 -7.10
C ASN A 204 -3.59 2.96 -8.23
N THR A 205 -3.37 2.51 -9.46
CA THR A 205 -3.25 3.39 -10.64
C THR A 205 -4.55 4.18 -10.86
N ALA A 206 -5.71 3.56 -10.65
CA ALA A 206 -7.01 4.21 -10.80
C ALA A 206 -7.22 5.32 -9.75
N ILE A 207 -6.80 5.11 -8.49
CA ILE A 207 -6.80 6.16 -7.44
C ILE A 207 -5.94 7.35 -7.89
N LEU A 208 -4.72 7.08 -8.36
CA LEU A 208 -3.81 8.13 -8.85
C LEU A 208 -4.41 8.87 -10.05
N GLY A 209 -5.11 8.16 -10.94
CA GLY A 209 -5.86 8.76 -12.04
C GLY A 209 -7.02 9.65 -11.59
N ASN A 210 -7.76 9.27 -10.53
CA ASN A 210 -8.78 10.14 -9.94
C ASN A 210 -8.15 11.40 -9.33
N LEU A 211 -7.02 11.26 -8.64
CA LEU A 211 -6.30 12.39 -8.06
C LEU A 211 -5.73 13.33 -9.13
N SER A 212 -5.13 12.81 -10.21
CA SER A 212 -4.71 13.62 -11.37
C SER A 212 -5.84 14.47 -11.94
N ARG A 213 -7.05 13.92 -12.07
CA ARG A 213 -8.22 14.68 -12.57
C ARG A 213 -8.69 15.75 -11.60
N ARG A 214 -8.50 15.53 -10.29
CA ARG A 214 -8.90 16.47 -9.24
C ARG A 214 -7.90 17.60 -9.03
N PHE A 215 -6.63 17.36 -9.35
CA PHE A 215 -5.54 18.31 -9.29
C PHE A 215 -4.87 18.49 -10.67
N PRO A 216 -5.58 19.03 -11.66
CA PRO A 216 -4.97 19.33 -12.95
C PRO A 216 -3.93 20.43 -12.78
N LEU A 217 -2.80 20.30 -13.46
CA LEU A 217 -1.87 21.40 -13.62
C LEU A 217 -2.51 22.42 -14.56
N SER A 218 -2.65 23.66 -14.11
CA SER A 218 -3.01 24.77 -15.00
C SER A 218 -1.96 24.88 -16.10
N ALA A 219 -2.42 24.98 -17.36
CA ALA A 219 -1.57 25.20 -18.53
C ALA A 219 -0.89 26.57 -18.50
#